data_AF-A0A0Q0X424-F1
#
_entry.id   AF-A0A0Q0X424-F1
#
_cell.length_a   1.000
_cell.length_b   1.000
_cell.length_c   1.000
_cell.angle_alpha   90.00
_cell.angle_beta   90.00
_cell.angle_gamma   90.00
#
_symmetry.space_group_name_H-M   'P 1'
#
loop_
_entity.id
_entity.type
_entity.pdbx_description
1 polymer ?
#
loop_
_entity_poly.entity_id
_entity_poly.type
_entity_poly.pdbx_seq_one_letter_code
_entity_poly.pdbx_strand_id
1 'polypeptide(L)'
;MQKATFLFVITVLFTVTITTAQNITAVKYSLFEKTTNDHWLRITPNTFDGNVSETTKTSGVYAVMICYTFNGKEKSVFQDVTSKFVNGEDYIYTFSFGTASLDKLKLNNVTFFRRDKSKETWPSKDGCNDGQVLRSANTFAISSLYNR
;
A
#
# COMPACT_ATOMS: atom_id res chain seq x y z
N MET A 1 -3.29 -62.63 30.23
CA MET A 1 -3.81 -61.54 29.38
C MET A 1 -3.70 -60.23 30.15
N GLN A 2 -2.75 -59.36 29.81
CA GLN A 2 -2.76 -57.98 30.28
C GLN A 2 -2.06 -57.11 29.24
N LYS A 3 -2.83 -56.17 28.69
CA LYS A 3 -2.48 -55.31 27.56
C LYS A 3 -1.52 -54.24 28.05
N ALA A 4 -0.31 -54.18 27.50
CA ALA A 4 0.61 -53.05 27.71
C ALA A 4 0.24 -51.95 26.71
N THR A 5 -0.44 -50.93 27.24
CA THR A 5 -0.90 -49.74 26.52
C THR A 5 0.30 -48.92 26.06
N PHE A 6 0.45 -48.76 24.75
CA PHE A 6 1.40 -47.87 24.08
C PHE A 6 1.11 -46.41 24.49
N LEU A 7 2.05 -45.76 25.19
CA LEU A 7 1.97 -44.33 25.48
C LEU A 7 2.86 -43.58 24.48
N PHE A 8 2.29 -43.18 23.35
CA PHE A 8 2.97 -42.34 22.36
C PHE A 8 2.72 -40.88 22.75
N VAL A 9 3.65 -40.29 23.52
CA VAL A 9 3.61 -38.85 23.84
C VAL A 9 4.17 -38.09 22.63
N ILE A 10 3.30 -37.68 21.72
CA ILE A 10 3.64 -36.72 20.66
C ILE A 10 3.68 -35.35 21.30
N THR A 11 4.87 -34.93 21.72
CA THR A 11 5.14 -33.54 22.11
C THR A 11 5.10 -32.68 20.84
N VAL A 12 3.92 -32.16 20.48
CA VAL A 12 3.79 -31.13 19.46
C VAL A 12 4.40 -29.85 20.03
N LEU A 13 5.67 -29.61 19.70
CA LEU A 13 6.29 -28.29 19.81
C LEU A 13 5.53 -27.35 18.86
N PHE A 14 4.53 -26.65 19.39
CA PHE A 14 4.02 -25.43 18.78
C PHE A 14 5.14 -24.40 18.87
N THR A 15 6.00 -24.35 17.85
CA THR A 15 6.83 -23.18 17.61
C THR A 15 5.89 -22.02 17.32
N VAL A 16 5.65 -21.20 18.34
CA VAL A 16 5.06 -19.87 18.17
C VAL A 16 6.06 -19.10 17.33
N THR A 17 5.85 -19.08 16.00
CA THR A 17 6.56 -18.16 15.13
C THR A 17 6.15 -16.77 15.58
N ILE A 18 7.03 -16.10 16.31
CA ILE A 18 6.92 -14.68 16.61
C ILE A 18 7.00 -14.01 15.24
N THR A 19 5.86 -13.67 14.67
CA THR A 19 5.80 -12.79 13.50
C THR A 19 6.41 -11.48 13.96
N THR A 20 7.71 -11.33 13.69
CA THR A 20 8.38 -10.05 13.93
C THR A 20 7.71 -9.06 13.02
N ALA A 21 7.18 -8.08 13.68
CA ALA A 21 6.20 -7.17 13.20
C ALA A 21 7.05 -6.01 12.62
N GLN A 22 7.06 -5.83 11.29
CA GLN A 22 8.07 -5.04 10.55
C GLN A 22 7.51 -3.69 10.06
N ASN A 23 8.31 -2.62 10.13
CA ASN A 23 7.88 -1.29 9.69
C ASN A 23 7.94 -1.16 8.15
N ILE A 24 6.87 -0.70 7.52
CA ILE A 24 6.85 -0.50 6.06
C ILE A 24 7.53 0.82 5.72
N THR A 25 8.54 0.77 4.86
CA THR A 25 9.37 1.92 4.48
C THR A 25 9.12 2.40 3.05
N ALA A 26 8.55 1.55 2.19
CA ALA A 26 8.19 1.91 0.82
C ALA A 26 7.01 1.10 0.30
N VAL A 27 6.34 1.65 -0.71
CA VAL A 27 5.25 1.00 -1.45
C VAL A 27 5.59 0.95 -2.94
N LYS A 28 4.98 -0.01 -3.64
CA LYS A 28 4.88 -0.03 -5.09
C LYS A 28 3.42 0.19 -5.48
N TYR A 29 3.18 0.67 -6.70
CA TYR A 29 1.83 0.87 -7.18
C TYR A 29 1.68 0.50 -8.65
N SER A 30 0.46 0.16 -9.05
CA SER A 30 0.09 -0.14 -10.43
C SER A 30 -1.30 0.40 -10.73
N LEU A 31 -1.44 1.10 -11.85
CA LEU A 31 -2.72 1.55 -12.39
C LEU A 31 -3.25 0.50 -13.37
N PHE A 32 -4.51 0.09 -13.22
CA PHE A 32 -5.15 -0.84 -14.14
C PHE A 32 -6.64 -0.54 -14.29
N GLU A 33 -7.21 -0.99 -15.40
CA GLU A 33 -8.64 -0.93 -15.66
C GLU A 33 -9.29 -2.27 -15.26
N LYS A 34 -10.32 -2.22 -14.43
CA LYS A 34 -11.08 -3.41 -14.03
C LYS A 34 -12.23 -3.67 -15.01
N THR A 35 -12.92 -2.63 -15.43
CA THR A 35 -13.97 -2.63 -16.45
C THR A 35 -13.90 -1.33 -17.25
N THR A 36 -14.57 -1.26 -18.40
CA THR A 36 -14.68 -0.03 -19.18
C THR A 36 -15.17 1.13 -18.30
N ASN A 37 -14.28 2.09 -18.02
CA ASN A 37 -14.47 3.25 -17.12
C ASN A 37 -14.32 3.01 -15.60
N ASP A 38 -13.84 1.85 -15.14
CA ASP A 38 -13.51 1.61 -13.73
C ASP A 38 -11.99 1.42 -13.57
N HIS A 39 -11.32 2.48 -13.12
CA HIS A 39 -9.86 2.55 -13.03
C HIS A 39 -9.41 2.45 -11.59
N TRP A 40 -8.47 1.55 -11.33
CA TRP A 40 -8.03 1.19 -9.99
C TRP A 40 -6.53 1.43 -9.87
N LEU A 41 -6.13 2.09 -8.80
CA LEU A 41 -4.74 2.16 -8.36
C LEU A 41 -4.54 1.17 -7.23
N ARG A 42 -3.78 0.11 -7.49
CA ARG A 42 -3.31 -0.81 -6.45
C ARG A 42 -2.02 -0.29 -5.87
N ILE A 43 -1.94 -0.30 -4.55
CA ILE A 43 -0.77 0.11 -3.78
C ILE A 43 -0.43 -1.03 -2.82
N THR A 44 0.81 -1.50 -2.90
CA THR A 44 1.28 -2.70 -2.21
C THR A 44 2.51 -2.33 -1.36
N PRO A 45 2.62 -2.81 -0.11
CA PRO A 45 3.86 -2.74 0.66
C PRO A 45 5.02 -3.35 -0.13
N ASN A 46 6.17 -2.69 -0.15
CA ASN A 46 7.30 -3.13 -0.98
C ASN A 46 8.58 -3.38 -0.18
N THR A 47 8.86 -2.53 0.81
CA THR A 47 10.08 -2.65 1.63
C THR A 47 9.73 -2.55 3.10
N PHE A 48 10.38 -3.38 3.90
CA PHE A 48 10.15 -3.52 5.34
C PHE A 48 11.46 -3.35 6.09
N ASP A 49 11.41 -2.71 7.25
CA ASP A 49 12.49 -2.66 8.21
C ASP A 49 12.22 -3.66 9.33
N GLY A 50 12.97 -4.77 9.30
CA GLY A 50 12.88 -5.84 10.29
C GLY A 50 13.55 -5.53 11.63
N ASN A 51 14.25 -4.39 11.75
CA ASN A 51 14.94 -3.99 12.99
C ASN A 51 14.08 -3.08 13.88
N VAL A 52 12.93 -2.63 13.38
CA VAL A 52 12.03 -1.73 14.09
C VAL A 52 10.78 -2.50 14.50
N SER A 53 10.48 -2.51 15.80
CA SER A 53 9.24 -3.09 16.30
C SER A 53 8.03 -2.35 15.71
N GLU A 54 7.05 -3.12 15.24
CA GLU A 54 5.85 -2.64 14.55
C GLU A 54 5.01 -1.63 15.32
N THR A 55 4.04 -1.09 14.60
CA THR A 55 3.02 -0.23 15.18
C THR A 55 1.83 -1.11 15.56
N THR A 56 1.49 -1.23 16.84
CA THR A 56 0.32 -1.98 17.35
C THR A 56 -1.04 -1.42 16.92
N LYS A 57 -1.04 -0.39 16.07
CA LYS A 57 -2.24 0.32 15.61
C LYS A 57 -2.66 -0.20 14.25
N THR A 58 -3.94 -0.50 14.11
CA THR A 58 -4.57 -0.91 12.86
C THR A 58 -5.04 0.27 11.99
N SER A 59 -4.84 1.51 12.45
CA SER A 59 -5.21 2.74 11.73
C SER A 59 -4.27 3.91 12.08
N GLY A 60 -4.20 4.91 11.19
CA GLY A 60 -3.57 6.19 11.47
C GLY A 60 -2.04 6.19 11.44
N VAL A 61 -1.41 5.14 10.93
CA VAL A 61 0.06 5.01 10.90
C VAL A 61 0.59 5.26 9.51
N TYR A 62 0.11 4.49 8.54
CA TYR A 62 0.58 4.53 7.16
C TYR A 62 -0.45 5.23 6.29
N ALA A 63 0.02 6.16 5.48
CA ALA A 63 -0.82 6.86 4.53
C ALA A 63 -0.12 7.03 3.19
N VAL A 64 -0.94 7.23 2.17
CA VAL A 64 -0.49 7.62 0.84
C VAL A 64 -1.16 8.90 0.40
N MET A 65 -0.40 9.79 -0.23
CA MET A 65 -0.92 10.90 -1.01
C MET A 65 -0.97 10.50 -2.47
N ILE A 66 -2.16 10.53 -3.06
CA ILE A 66 -2.35 10.25 -4.48
C ILE A 66 -2.61 11.59 -5.17
N CYS A 67 -1.68 12.00 -6.04
CA CYS A 67 -1.81 13.16 -6.90
C CYS A 67 -2.13 12.70 -8.32
N TYR A 68 -3.20 13.24 -8.89
CA TYR A 68 -3.61 12.93 -10.25
C TYR A 68 -4.25 14.14 -10.92
N THR A 69 -4.14 14.21 -12.23
CA THR A 69 -4.87 15.16 -13.05
C THR A 69 -6.06 14.45 -13.69
N PHE A 70 -7.24 15.04 -13.55
CA PHE A 70 -8.44 14.57 -14.22
C PHE A 70 -9.10 15.72 -14.98
N ASN A 71 -9.25 15.57 -16.30
CA ASN A 71 -9.81 16.59 -17.18
C ASN A 71 -9.09 17.95 -17.03
N GLY A 72 -7.76 17.93 -17.02
CA GLY A 72 -6.90 19.11 -16.87
C GLY A 72 -6.88 19.73 -15.45
N LYS A 73 -7.65 19.18 -14.51
CA LYS A 73 -7.67 19.65 -13.12
C LYS A 73 -6.89 18.71 -12.21
N GLU A 74 -5.96 19.27 -11.45
CA GLU A 74 -5.23 18.53 -10.44
C GLU A 74 -6.06 18.26 -9.20
N LYS A 75 -5.83 17.08 -8.64
CA LYS A 75 -6.46 16.59 -7.42
C LYS A 75 -5.42 15.86 -6.59
N SER A 76 -5.45 16.10 -5.28
CA SER A 76 -4.69 15.37 -4.27
C SER A 76 -5.64 14.74 -3.26
N VAL A 77 -5.33 13.51 -2.83
CA VAL A 77 -6.07 12.85 -1.76
C VAL A 77 -5.14 12.08 -0.85
N PHE A 78 -5.40 12.15 0.46
CA PHE A 78 -4.75 11.26 1.43
C PHE A 78 -5.63 10.05 1.69
N GLN A 79 -5.01 8.87 1.68
CA GLN A 79 -5.66 7.62 2.04
C GLN A 79 -4.89 6.96 3.18
N ASP A 80 -5.61 6.56 4.23
CA ASP A 80 -5.07 5.70 5.27
C ASP A 80 -5.02 4.27 4.74
N VAL A 81 -3.82 3.68 4.75
CA VAL A 81 -3.58 2.32 4.23
C VAL A 81 -3.19 1.36 5.34
N THR A 82 -3.16 1.83 6.59
CA THR A 82 -2.63 1.08 7.74
C THR A 82 -3.28 -0.28 7.91
N SER A 83 -4.62 -0.33 7.93
CA SER A 83 -5.35 -1.57 8.20
C SER A 83 -5.07 -2.63 7.12
N LYS A 84 -5.06 -2.22 5.85
CA LYS A 84 -4.75 -3.14 4.74
C LYS A 84 -3.33 -3.67 4.87
N PHE A 85 -2.38 -2.77 5.09
CA PHE A 85 -0.97 -3.13 5.13
C PHE A 85 -0.60 -4.01 6.34
N VAL A 86 -1.16 -3.73 7.52
CA VAL A 86 -0.96 -4.56 8.72
C VAL A 86 -1.57 -5.95 8.53
N ASN A 87 -2.64 -6.07 7.76
CA ASN A 87 -3.24 -7.36 7.40
C ASN A 87 -2.53 -8.07 6.24
N GLY A 88 -1.45 -7.51 5.69
CA GLY A 88 -0.75 -8.06 4.52
C GLY A 88 -1.53 -7.92 3.21
N GLU A 89 -2.50 -7.01 3.15
CA GLU A 89 -3.36 -6.76 1.99
C GLU A 89 -2.90 -5.54 1.17
N ASP A 90 -3.24 -5.55 -0.12
CA ASP A 90 -3.13 -4.40 -0.99
C ASP A 90 -4.20 -3.34 -0.66
N TYR A 91 -3.83 -2.07 -0.82
CA TYR A 91 -4.81 -0.97 -0.84
C TYR A 91 -5.24 -0.68 -2.27
N ILE A 92 -6.54 -0.60 -2.51
CA ILE A 92 -7.13 -0.25 -3.80
C ILE A 92 -7.77 1.13 -3.68
N TYR A 93 -7.25 2.09 -4.45
CA TYR A 93 -7.92 3.36 -4.67
C TYR A 93 -8.73 3.30 -5.96
N THR A 94 -10.03 3.52 -5.85
CA THR A 94 -10.93 3.55 -7.01
C THR A 94 -11.11 4.98 -7.50
N PHE A 95 -10.91 5.16 -8.79
CA PHE A 95 -11.13 6.41 -9.47
C PHE A 95 -12.59 6.48 -9.94
N SER A 96 -13.49 6.99 -9.11
CA SER A 96 -14.90 7.14 -9.50
C SER A 96 -15.10 8.36 -10.40
N PHE A 97 -15.04 8.17 -11.72
CA PHE A 97 -15.19 9.24 -12.71
C PHE A 97 -16.40 9.10 -13.64
N GLY A 98 -17.29 8.12 -13.42
CA GLY A 98 -18.41 7.86 -14.33
C GLY A 98 -17.92 7.41 -15.71
N THR A 99 -18.58 7.82 -16.79
CA THR A 99 -18.24 7.46 -18.19
C THR A 99 -16.99 8.18 -18.74
N ALA A 100 -16.14 8.74 -17.89
CA ALA A 100 -14.98 9.49 -18.33
C ALA A 100 -13.83 8.56 -18.74
N SER A 101 -13.27 8.82 -19.92
CA SER A 101 -12.22 8.03 -20.53
C SER A 101 -10.84 8.24 -19.90
N LEU A 102 -10.00 7.20 -19.97
CA LEU A 102 -8.64 7.11 -19.42
C LEU A 102 -7.67 8.20 -19.91
N ASP A 103 -7.82 8.66 -21.14
CA ASP A 103 -7.02 9.74 -21.73
C ASP A 103 -7.09 11.04 -20.91
N LYS A 104 -8.14 11.20 -20.09
CA LYS A 104 -8.32 12.35 -19.21
C LYS A 104 -7.71 12.16 -17.83
N LEU A 105 -7.30 10.95 -17.47
CA LEU A 105 -6.67 10.61 -16.20
C LEU A 105 -5.15 10.48 -16.37
N LYS A 106 -4.42 11.33 -15.67
CA LYS A 106 -2.97 11.21 -15.52
C LYS A 106 -2.64 11.02 -14.04
N LEU A 107 -2.03 9.89 -13.69
CA LEU A 107 -1.44 9.73 -12.37
C LEU A 107 -0.14 10.53 -12.31
N ASN A 108 -0.07 11.52 -11.42
CA ASN A 108 1.09 12.42 -11.34
C ASN A 108 2.11 11.87 -10.33
N ASN A 109 1.65 11.50 -9.13
CA ASN A 109 2.52 10.99 -8.06
C ASN A 109 1.74 10.16 -7.03
N VAL A 110 2.42 9.22 -6.37
CA VAL A 110 1.94 8.51 -5.19
C VAL A 110 3.02 8.58 -4.12
N THR A 111 2.75 9.30 -3.03
CA THR A 111 3.72 9.52 -1.96
C THR A 111 3.31 8.76 -0.71
N PHE A 112 4.14 7.81 -0.28
CA PHE A 112 3.95 7.08 0.97
C PHE A 112 4.60 7.82 2.14
N PHE A 113 3.91 7.88 3.27
CA PHE A 113 4.41 8.53 4.48
C PHE A 113 3.76 7.95 5.74
N ARG A 114 4.34 8.27 6.90
CA ARG A 114 3.76 7.94 8.20
C ARG A 114 2.95 9.09 8.76
N ARG A 115 1.66 8.86 8.99
CA ARG A 115 0.69 9.82 9.52
C ARG A 115 0.77 10.00 11.04
N ASP A 116 1.32 9.04 11.75
CA ASP A 116 1.57 9.15 13.19
C ASP A 116 2.85 9.95 13.52
N LYS A 117 3.63 10.36 12.51
CA LYS A 117 4.69 11.35 12.65
C LYS A 117 4.13 12.78 12.61
N SER A 118 4.95 13.74 13.01
CA SER A 118 4.55 15.13 13.10
C SER A 118 4.08 15.66 11.74
N LYS A 119 3.14 16.60 11.75
CA LYS A 119 2.42 17.02 10.52
C LYS A 119 3.36 17.69 9.50
N GLU A 120 4.47 18.23 9.97
CA GLU A 120 5.52 18.85 9.15
C GLU A 120 6.23 17.83 8.26
N THR A 121 6.19 16.52 8.59
CA THR A 121 6.76 15.46 7.75
C THR A 121 5.76 14.94 6.70
N TRP A 122 4.54 15.44 6.69
CA TRP A 122 3.52 14.99 5.74
C TRP A 122 3.69 15.75 4.42
N PRO A 123 3.44 15.09 3.28
CA PRO A 123 3.51 15.78 1.99
C PRO A 123 2.44 16.88 1.90
N SER A 124 2.78 17.99 1.25
CA SER A 124 1.83 19.10 1.02
C SER A 124 0.79 18.73 -0.03
N LYS A 125 -0.47 19.12 0.20
CA LYS A 125 -1.56 18.93 -0.77
C LYS A 125 -1.50 19.88 -1.96
N ASP A 126 -0.83 21.00 -1.80
CA ASP A 126 -0.84 22.12 -2.76
C ASP A 126 0.25 22.01 -3.83
N GLY A 127 1.06 20.94 -3.78
CA GLY A 127 2.26 20.75 -4.61
C GLY A 127 2.21 19.54 -5.54
N CYS A 128 1.08 19.23 -6.18
CA CYS A 128 1.01 18.09 -7.12
C CYS A 128 1.89 18.24 -8.38
N ASN A 129 2.56 19.38 -8.59
CA ASN A 129 3.37 19.71 -9.77
C ASN A 129 4.84 20.04 -9.53
N ASP A 130 5.29 20.24 -8.29
CA ASP A 130 6.73 20.43 -8.07
C ASP A 130 7.37 19.04 -8.10
N GLY A 131 8.04 18.75 -9.21
CA GLY A 131 8.77 17.52 -9.51
C GLY A 131 9.91 17.19 -8.54
N GLN A 132 9.64 17.15 -7.24
CA GLN A 132 10.45 16.41 -6.31
C GLN A 132 10.16 14.91 -6.49
N VAL A 133 10.82 14.38 -7.51
CA VAL A 133 11.18 12.97 -7.58
C VAL A 133 12.01 12.68 -6.32
N LEU A 134 11.39 12.13 -5.28
CA LEU A 134 12.13 11.61 -4.13
C LEU A 134 11.80 10.14 -3.95
N ARG A 135 12.62 9.34 -4.62
CA ARG A 135 13.34 8.18 -4.05
C ARG A 135 12.64 7.49 -2.87
N SER A 136 11.44 6.98 -3.05
CA SER A 136 11.03 5.77 -2.34
C SER A 136 11.44 4.60 -3.23
N ALA A 137 12.25 3.72 -2.67
CA ALA A 137 12.85 2.62 -3.40
C ALA A 137 11.79 1.85 -4.20
N ASN A 138 11.98 1.84 -5.51
CA ASN A 138 11.23 1.09 -6.53
C ASN A 138 9.99 1.77 -7.15
N THR A 139 10.24 2.85 -7.89
CA THR A 139 9.39 3.24 -9.03
C THR A 139 9.51 2.17 -10.13
N PHE A 140 8.82 1.03 -9.98
CA PHE A 140 8.69 0.06 -11.06
C PHE A 140 7.61 0.55 -12.02
N ALA A 141 8.08 0.88 -13.23
CA ALA A 141 7.38 1.01 -14.49
C ALA A 141 5.91 1.47 -14.45
N ILE A 142 5.69 2.66 -15.03
CA ILE A 142 4.58 2.87 -15.95
C ILE A 142 4.64 1.71 -16.95
N SER A 143 3.98 0.58 -16.66
CA SER A 143 3.70 -0.38 -17.71
C SER A 143 2.61 0.27 -18.53
N SER A 144 3.04 0.85 -19.63
CA SER A 144 2.26 0.89 -20.85
C SER A 144 1.77 -0.53 -21.16
N LEU A 145 0.74 -1.00 -20.46
CA LEU A 145 -0.13 -2.06 -20.97
C LEU A 145 -1.23 -1.37 -21.79
N TYR A 146 -0.75 -0.60 -22.77
CA TYR A 146 -1.44 -0.39 -24.03
C TYR A 146 -1.35 -1.72 -24.78
N ASN A 147 -2.27 -2.63 -24.52
CA ASN A 147 -2.63 -3.60 -25.54
C ASN A 147 -3.74 -2.94 -26.35
N ARG A 148 -3.34 -2.37 -27.49
CA ARG A 148 -4.25 -2.12 -28.61
C ARG A 148 -4.92 -3.42 -29.02
#